data_AF-A0AAD5CBB7-F1
#
_entry.id   AF-A0AAD5CBB7-F1
#
_cell.length_a   1.000
_cell.length_b   1.000
_cell.length_c   1.000
_cell.angle_alpha   90.00
_cell.angle_beta   90.00
_cell.angle_gamma   90.00
#
_symmetry.space_group_name_H-M   'P 1'
#
loop_
_entity.id
_entity.type
_entity.pdbx_description
1 polymer ?
#
loop_
_entity_poly.entity_id
_entity_poly.type
_entity_poly.pdbx_seq_one_letter_code
_entity_poly.pdbx_strand_id
1 'polypeptide(L)'
;MHEIGEEVYVDREPVILVPDFGIQMLPWESLPVLRNQEVYRMPSVASISCTYGRCCHSQEKDRKDSSFFPMIDPLDAYYLLNPGGDLSNTETEFGNWFKDQNLE
;
A
#
# COMPACT_ATOMS: atom_id res chain seq x y z
N MET A 1 5.65 -24.58 28.44
CA MET A 1 6.31 -24.63 27.12
C MET A 1 5.24 -24.34 26.10
N HIS A 2 5.23 -23.13 25.56
CA HIS A 2 4.32 -22.75 24.48
C HIS A 2 5.00 -23.23 23.20
N GLU A 3 4.43 -24.23 22.54
CA GLU A 3 4.90 -24.69 21.23
C GLU A 3 4.79 -23.51 20.27
N ILE A 4 5.93 -23.06 19.78
CA ILE A 4 6.02 -22.05 18.73
C ILE A 4 5.60 -22.80 17.47
N GLY A 5 4.30 -22.73 17.14
CA GLY A 5 3.79 -23.31 15.91
C GLY A 5 4.61 -22.79 14.75
N GLU A 6 5.18 -23.71 13.96
CA GLU A 6 5.87 -23.38 12.73
C GLU A 6 4.93 -22.52 11.88
N GLU A 7 5.27 -21.23 11.70
CA GLU A 7 4.55 -20.37 10.77
C GLU A 7 4.83 -20.90 9.36
N VAL A 8 3.91 -21.71 8.85
CA VAL A 8 3.97 -22.23 7.49
C VAL A 8 3.87 -21.03 6.54
N TYR A 9 5.01 -20.61 5.99
CA TYR A 9 5.04 -19.59 4.96
C TYR A 9 4.44 -20.17 3.69
N VAL A 10 3.17 -19.85 3.44
CA VAL A 10 2.51 -20.21 2.19
C VAL A 10 2.91 -19.15 1.16
N ASP A 11 3.62 -19.58 0.12
CA ASP A 11 3.91 -18.75 -1.04
C ASP A 11 2.60 -18.53 -1.81
N ARG A 12 2.02 -17.33 -1.65
CA ARG A 12 0.76 -16.94 -2.30
C ARG A 12 0.95 -15.63 -3.04
N GLU A 13 0.24 -15.52 -4.15
CA GLU A 13 0.07 -14.24 -4.84
C GLU A 13 -0.68 -13.21 -3.96
N PRO A 14 -0.51 -11.92 -4.22
CA PRO A 14 -1.17 -10.86 -3.47
C PRO A 14 -2.69 -10.98 -3.46
N VAL A 15 -3.32 -10.69 -2.31
CA VAL A 15 -4.78 -10.80 -2.12
C VAL A 15 -5.41 -9.41 -2.07
N ILE A 16 -6.43 -9.17 -2.88
CA ILE A 16 -7.24 -7.96 -2.82
C ILE A 16 -8.58 -8.26 -2.16
N LEU A 17 -8.82 -7.67 -0.99
CA LEU A 17 -10.10 -7.73 -0.28
C LEU A 17 -11.06 -6.66 -0.81
N VAL A 18 -12.31 -7.05 -1.03
CA VAL A 18 -13.42 -6.15 -1.36
C VAL A 18 -14.48 -6.28 -0.25
N PRO A 19 -14.24 -5.69 0.93
CA PRO A 19 -15.16 -5.80 2.06
C PRO A 19 -16.42 -4.95 1.86
N ASP A 20 -17.55 -5.45 2.36
CA ASP A 20 -18.77 -4.64 2.49
C ASP A 20 -18.57 -3.50 3.52
N PHE A 21 -19.37 -2.44 3.38
CA PHE A 21 -19.33 -1.27 4.25
C PHE A 21 -19.40 -1.61 5.74
N GLY A 22 -20.23 -2.60 6.12
CA GLY A 22 -20.42 -2.98 7.53
C GLY A 22 -19.23 -3.67 8.16
N ILE A 23 -18.29 -4.20 7.36
CA ILE A 23 -17.17 -5.01 7.85
C ILE A 23 -15.79 -4.44 7.48
N GLN A 24 -15.74 -3.35 6.71
CA GLN A 24 -14.48 -2.72 6.32
C GLN A 24 -13.68 -2.17 7.52
N MET A 25 -14.29 -1.96 8.67
CA MET A 25 -13.60 -1.47 9.86
C MET A 25 -12.79 -2.56 10.59
N LEU A 26 -13.01 -3.83 10.27
CA LEU A 26 -12.28 -4.94 10.88
C LEU A 26 -10.86 -5.05 10.31
N PRO A 27 -9.84 -5.39 11.11
CA PRO A 27 -8.44 -5.50 10.69
C PRO A 27 -8.17 -6.87 10.04
N TRP A 28 -8.83 -7.16 8.91
CA TRP A 28 -8.74 -8.45 8.20
C TRP A 28 -7.29 -8.85 7.88
N GLU A 29 -6.43 -7.89 7.58
CA GLU A 29 -5.00 -8.08 7.31
C GLU A 29 -4.25 -8.65 8.51
N SER A 30 -4.72 -8.41 9.74
CA SER A 30 -4.09 -8.90 10.98
C SER A 30 -4.50 -10.32 11.35
N LEU A 31 -5.36 -10.98 10.56
CA LEU A 31 -5.72 -12.38 10.82
C LEU A 31 -4.48 -13.28 10.72
N PRO A 32 -4.34 -14.33 11.54
CA PRO A 32 -3.17 -15.22 11.49
C PRO A 32 -2.84 -15.79 10.10
N VAL A 33 -3.87 -16.01 9.27
CA VAL A 33 -3.70 -16.52 7.89
C VAL A 33 -3.29 -15.44 6.87
N LEU A 34 -3.40 -14.16 7.22
CA LEU A 34 -3.15 -13.01 6.33
C LEU A 34 -2.00 -12.10 6.79
N ARG A 35 -1.66 -12.08 8.09
CA ARG A 35 -0.69 -11.14 8.69
C ARG A 35 0.71 -11.15 8.09
N ASN A 36 1.09 -12.25 7.44
CA ASN A 36 2.39 -12.45 6.80
C ASN A 36 2.23 -12.60 5.28
N GLN A 37 1.20 -11.98 4.70
CA GLN A 37 0.87 -12.05 3.27
C GLN A 37 0.65 -10.64 2.73
N GLU A 38 0.87 -10.44 1.43
CA GLU A 38 0.53 -9.18 0.78
C GLU A 38 -0.98 -9.07 0.61
N VAL A 39 -1.59 -8.15 1.36
CA VAL A 39 -3.05 -7.94 1.35
C VAL A 39 -3.36 -6.48 1.12
N TYR A 40 -4.23 -6.21 0.15
CA TYR A 40 -4.69 -4.88 -0.23
C TYR A 40 -6.22 -4.80 -0.12
N ARG A 41 -6.77 -3.59 -0.12
CA ARG A 41 -8.22 -3.36 -0.20
C ARG A 41 -8.59 -2.57 -1.43
N MET A 42 -9.69 -2.94 -2.05
CA MET A 42 -10.34 -2.17 -3.11
C MET A 42 -11.82 -2.02 -2.79
N PRO A 43 -12.44 -0.87 -3.12
CA PRO A 43 -13.84 -0.62 -2.76
C PRO A 43 -14.83 -1.43 -3.61
N SER A 44 -14.41 -1.94 -4.78
CA SER A 44 -15.22 -2.80 -5.63
C SER A 44 -14.38 -3.58 -6.62
N VAL A 45 -14.95 -4.63 -7.22
CA VAL A 45 -14.34 -5.34 -8.36
C VAL A 45 -14.18 -4.40 -9.56
N ALA A 46 -15.12 -3.48 -9.79
CA ALA A 46 -15.00 -2.49 -10.86
C ALA A 46 -13.79 -1.57 -10.69
N SER A 47 -13.46 -1.20 -9.44
CA SER A 47 -12.27 -0.41 -9.12
C SER A 47 -10.98 -1.18 -9.42
N ILE A 48 -10.94 -2.49 -9.14
CA ILE A 48 -9.83 -3.35 -9.53
C ILE A 48 -9.64 -3.31 -11.04
N SER A 49 -10.70 -3.56 -11.81
CA SER A 49 -10.65 -3.56 -13.28
C SER A 49 -10.23 -2.20 -13.84
N CYS A 50 -10.71 -1.11 -13.26
CA CYS A 50 -10.35 0.24 -13.69
C CYS A 50 -8.87 0.54 -13.43
N THR A 51 -8.36 0.23 -12.24
CA THR A 51 -6.94 0.39 -11.89
C THR A 51 -6.07 -0.46 -12.80
N TYR A 52 -6.43 -1.72 -13.02
CA TYR A 52 -5.73 -2.63 -13.93
C TYR A 52 -5.67 -2.06 -15.36
N GLY A 53 -6.81 -1.60 -15.91
CA GLY A 53 -6.85 -1.01 -17.24
C GLY A 53 -5.97 0.24 -17.38
N ARG A 54 -5.92 1.10 -16.36
CA ARG A 54 -5.04 2.28 -16.33
C ARG A 54 -3.56 1.89 -16.32
N CYS A 55 -3.18 0.90 -15.52
CA CYS A 55 -1.81 0.40 -15.46
C CYS A 55 -1.38 -0.20 -16.82
N CYS A 56 -2.22 -1.03 -17.44
CA CYS A 56 -1.91 -1.62 -18.74
C CYS A 56 -1.77 -0.58 -19.86
N HIS A 57 -2.66 0.42 -19.93
CA HIS A 57 -2.55 1.49 -20.93
C HIS A 57 -1.33 2.40 -20.72
N SER A 58 -0.85 2.55 -19.49
CA SER A 58 0.39 3.28 -19.21
C SER A 58 1.62 2.50 -19.69
N GLN A 59 1.62 1.17 -19.59
CA GLN A 59 2.73 0.32 -20.01
C GLN A 59 2.89 0.18 -21.53
N GLU A 60 1.83 0.37 -22.33
CA GLU A 60 1.96 0.35 -23.80
C GLU A 60 2.85 1.50 -24.34
N LYS A 61 3.04 2.56 -23.56
CA LYS A 61 3.89 3.71 -23.93
C LYS A 61 5.36 3.52 -23.58
N ASP A 62 5.66 2.75 -22.53
CA ASP A 62 7.02 2.53 -22.03
C ASP A 62 7.30 1.02 -21.94
N ARG A 63 8.03 0.47 -22.91
CA ARG A 63 8.38 -0.97 -23.03
C ARG A 63 9.38 -1.44 -21.98
N LYS A 64 9.12 -1.21 -20.69
CA LYS A 64 9.94 -1.72 -19.58
C LYS A 64 9.05 -2.36 -18.53
N ASP A 65 9.20 -3.69 -18.49
CA ASP A 65 8.93 -4.63 -17.40
C ASP A 65 7.55 -4.63 -16.72
N SER A 66 6.97 -5.82 -16.69
CA SER A 66 5.57 -6.13 -16.35
C SER A 66 5.24 -6.01 -14.86
N SER A 67 5.33 -4.81 -14.29
CA SER A 67 4.87 -4.55 -12.94
C SER A 67 3.37 -4.22 -12.96
N PHE A 68 2.53 -5.12 -12.42
CA PHE A 68 1.07 -4.92 -12.34
C PHE A 68 0.63 -3.73 -11.46
N PHE A 69 1.59 -3.08 -10.80
CA PHE A 69 1.37 -1.95 -9.90
C PHE A 69 1.70 -0.62 -10.58
N PRO A 70 0.96 0.46 -10.28
CA PRO A 70 1.33 1.79 -10.74
C PRO A 70 2.68 2.18 -10.15
N MET A 71 3.66 2.45 -11.01
CA MET A 71 4.93 3.02 -10.59
C MET A 71 4.74 4.51 -10.30
N ILE A 72 5.20 4.96 -9.13
CA ILE A 72 5.19 6.37 -8.72
C ILE A 72 6.63 6.88 -8.81
N ASP A 73 6.82 8.05 -9.41
CA ASP A 73 8.11 8.74 -9.37
C ASP A 73 8.25 9.44 -8.00
N PRO A 74 9.19 9.03 -7.13
CA PRO A 74 9.37 9.68 -5.85
C PRO A 74 9.88 11.12 -5.99
N LEU A 75 10.53 11.49 -7.10
CA LEU A 75 11.04 12.84 -7.37
C LEU A 75 9.95 13.80 -7.86
N ASP A 76 8.84 13.27 -8.39
CA ASP A 76 7.65 14.03 -8.78
C ASP A 76 6.48 13.71 -7.82
N ALA A 77 6.77 13.82 -6.52
CA ALA A 77 5.80 13.57 -5.46
C ALA A 77 5.77 14.71 -4.44
N TYR A 78 4.61 14.89 -3.81
CA TYR A 78 4.40 15.91 -2.79
C TYR A 78 4.07 15.27 -1.44
N TYR A 79 4.50 15.89 -0.33
CA TYR A 79 4.15 15.49 1.02
C TYR A 79 3.39 16.62 1.74
N LEU A 80 2.53 16.23 2.69
CA LEU A 80 1.82 17.14 3.58
C LEU A 80 2.18 16.77 5.02
N LEU A 81 2.90 17.65 5.71
CA LEU A 81 3.35 17.41 7.09
C LEU A 81 2.68 18.41 8.04
N ASN A 82 2.02 17.86 9.07
CA ASN A 82 1.37 18.62 10.14
C ASN A 82 0.49 19.82 9.68
N PRO A 83 -0.48 19.63 8.77
CA PRO A 83 -1.30 20.74 8.27
C PRO A 83 -2.18 21.38 9.36
N GLY A 84 -2.51 20.64 10.41
CA GLY A 84 -3.30 21.12 11.56
C GLY A 84 -2.47 21.83 12.64
N GLY A 85 -1.14 21.70 12.61
CA GLY A 85 -0.24 22.28 13.61
C GLY A 85 -0.21 21.55 14.96
N ASP A 86 -0.99 20.49 15.15
CA ASP A 86 -1.16 19.78 16.42
C ASP A 86 -0.21 18.57 16.61
N LEU A 87 0.55 18.22 15.57
CA LEU A 87 1.49 17.09 15.55
C LEU A 87 2.96 17.53 15.59
N SER A 88 3.34 18.34 16.59
CA SER A 88 4.70 18.92 16.71
C SER A 88 5.82 17.88 16.79
N ASN A 89 5.60 16.76 17.48
CA ASN A 89 6.57 15.66 17.56
C ASN A 89 6.77 15.01 16.18
N THR A 90 5.69 14.76 15.45
CA THR A 90 5.73 14.20 14.08
C THR A 90 6.43 15.15 13.12
N GLU A 91 6.16 16.45 13.23
CA GLU A 91 6.82 17.47 12.41
C GLU A 91 8.33 17.52 12.67
N THR A 92 8.73 17.44 13.94
CA THR A 92 10.15 17.44 14.32
C THR A 92 10.85 16.17 13.82
N GLU A 93 10.20 15.01 13.94
CA GLU A 93 10.77 13.72 13.54
C GLU A 93 10.96 13.62 12.02
N PHE A 94 9.95 13.97 11.25
CA PHE A 94 9.97 13.77 9.79
C PHE A 94 10.37 15.01 8.98
N GLY A 95 10.32 16.20 9.58
CA GLY A 95 10.51 17.46 8.85
C GLY A 95 11.90 17.62 8.24
N ASN A 96 12.95 17.16 8.92
CA ASN A 96 14.29 17.14 8.36
C ASN A 96 14.42 16.05 7.29
N TRP A 97 13.91 14.85 7.58
CA TRP A 97 13.98 13.72 6.65
C TRP A 97 13.37 14.06 5.29
N PHE A 98 12.17 14.66 5.24
CA PHE A 98 11.54 15.03 3.97
C PHE A 98 12.28 16.14 3.20
N LYS A 99 12.96 17.07 3.90
CA LYS A 99 13.74 18.14 3.26
C LYS A 99 15.07 17.62 2.71
N ASP A 100 15.71 16.71 3.43
CA ASP A 100 17.00 16.13 3.06
C ASP A 100 16.90 15.20 1.83
N GLN A 101 15.70 14.72 1.49
CA GLN A 101 15.48 13.87 0.31
C GLN A 101 15.67 14.59 -1.04
N ASN A 102 15.97 15.89 -1.08
CA ASN A 102 16.18 16.66 -2.34
C ASN A 102 15.11 16.33 -3.40
N LEU A 103 13.84 16.25 -2.98
CA LEU A 103 12.68 16.05 -3.86
C LEU A 103 12.29 17.37 -4.56
N GLU A 104 13.29 18.16 -4.97
CA GLU A 104 13.16 19.45 -5.67
C GLU A 104 13.42 19.31 -7.18
#